data_AF-A0A6J6UWQ0-F1
#
_entry.id   AF-A0A6J6UWQ0-F1
#
_cell.length_a   1.000
_cell.length_b   1.000
_cell.length_c   1.000
_cell.angle_alpha   90.00
_cell.angle_beta   90.00
_cell.angle_gamma   90.00
#
_symmetry.space_group_name_H-M   'P 1'
#
loop_
_entity.id
_entity.type
_entity.pdbx_description
1 polymer ?
#
loop_
_entity_poly.entity_id
_entity_poly.type
_entity_poly.pdbx_seq_one_letter_code
_entity_poly.pdbx_strand_id
1 'polypeptide(L)'
;MASYLSRPPQKVNEAIARLVEGGVIRQVNVGKRRNRAFEADDLFDRFTDFERALAVDEDRGPRPTRPVPGPVIRPRRPGKGIDR
;
A
#
# COMPACT_ATOMS: atom_id res chain seq x y z
N MET A 1 -10.90 20.27 -5.60
CA MET A 1 -10.00 19.91 -4.48
C MET A 1 -10.28 20.75 -3.24
N ALA A 2 -10.05 22.06 -3.25
CA ALA A 2 -10.24 22.94 -2.09
C ALA A 2 -11.67 22.97 -1.53
N SER A 3 -12.67 22.99 -2.41
CA SER A 3 -14.09 22.90 -2.04
C SER A 3 -14.46 21.60 -1.32
N TYR A 4 -13.85 20.46 -1.69
CA TYR A 4 -14.11 19.16 -1.08
C TYR A 4 -13.47 19.00 0.30
N LEU A 5 -12.42 19.76 0.59
CA LEU A 5 -11.67 19.71 1.84
C LEU A 5 -12.09 20.83 2.81
N SER A 6 -13.07 21.65 2.45
CA SER A 6 -13.48 22.85 3.20
C SER A 6 -12.27 23.74 3.58
N ARG A 7 -11.27 23.83 2.70
CA ARG A 7 -10.00 24.54 2.95
C ARG A 7 -9.77 25.62 1.89
N PRO A 8 -9.11 26.74 2.25
CA PRO A 8 -8.69 27.74 1.27
C PRO A 8 -7.75 27.14 0.22
N PRO A 9 -7.81 27.58 -1.06
CA PRO A 9 -6.95 27.09 -2.13
C PRO A 9 -5.45 27.17 -1.82
N GLN A 10 -5.01 28.22 -1.13
CA GLN A 10 -3.62 28.43 -0.71
C GLN A 10 -3.16 27.31 0.22
N LYS A 11 -3.98 26.94 1.20
CA LYS A 11 -3.69 25.85 2.15
C LYS A 11 -3.61 24.49 1.45
N VAL A 12 -4.44 24.28 0.44
CA VAL A 12 -4.37 23.05 -0.37
C VAL A 12 -3.10 23.02 -1.21
N ASN A 13 -2.70 24.13 -1.82
CA ASN A 13 -1.45 24.20 -2.59
C ASN A 13 -0.22 24.00 -1.69
N GLU A 14 -0.19 24.60 -0.50
CA GLU A 14 0.86 24.37 0.51
C GLU A 14 0.94 22.88 0.89
N ALA A 15 -0.20 22.24 1.14
CA ALA A 15 -0.25 20.82 1.46
C ALA A 15 0.24 19.93 0.29
N ILE A 16 -0.19 20.22 -0.94
CA ILE A 16 0.29 19.52 -2.14
C ILE A 16 1.80 19.66 -2.28
N ALA A 17 2.36 20.86 -2.09
CA ALA A 17 3.80 21.08 -2.16
C ALA A 17 4.57 20.21 -1.15
N ARG A 18 4.09 20.16 0.11
CA ARG A 18 4.70 19.31 1.15
C ARG A 18 4.61 17.82 0.83
N LEU A 19 3.50 17.36 0.25
CA LEU A 19 3.33 15.96 -0.15
C LEU A 19 4.26 15.58 -1.31
N VAL A 20 4.50 16.51 -2.23
CA VAL A 20 5.48 16.32 -3.31
C VAL A 20 6.90 16.29 -2.76
N GLU A 21 7.23 17.24 -1.89
CA GLU A 21 8.55 17.32 -1.24
C GLU A 21 8.87 16.08 -0.40
N GLY A 22 7.87 15.56 0.33
CA GLY A 22 7.98 14.30 1.08
C GLY A 22 7.90 13.04 0.22
N GLY A 23 7.81 13.16 -1.11
CA GLY A 23 7.74 12.03 -2.03
C GLY A 23 6.52 11.13 -1.82
N VAL A 24 5.43 11.66 -1.27
CA VAL A 24 4.16 10.94 -1.08
C VAL A 24 3.35 10.93 -2.37
N ILE A 25 3.41 12.01 -3.14
CA ILE A 25 2.78 12.13 -4.45
C ILE A 25 3.77 12.73 -5.46
N ARG A 26 3.59 12.43 -6.74
CA ARG A 26 4.38 12.98 -7.84
C ARG A 26 3.48 13.71 -8.83
N GLN A 27 3.87 14.90 -9.25
CA GLN A 27 3.12 15.61 -10.30
C GLN A 27 3.31 14.91 -11.66
N VAL A 28 2.22 14.70 -12.37
CA VAL A 28 2.21 14.16 -13.73
C VAL A 28 1.52 15.09 -14.70
N ASN A 29 1.95 15.01 -15.96
CA ASN A 29 1.37 15.77 -17.05
C ASN A 29 0.29 14.94 -17.74
N VAL A 30 -0.98 15.34 -17.57
CA VAL A 30 -2.10 14.74 -18.29
C VAL A 30 -2.59 15.74 -19.35
N GLY A 31 -2.38 15.39 -20.63
CA GLY A 31 -2.79 16.20 -21.78
C GLY A 31 -1.95 17.46 -22.03
N LYS A 32 -2.56 18.50 -22.64
CA LYS A 32 -1.87 19.69 -23.19
C LYS A 32 -1.36 20.71 -22.14
N ARG A 33 -1.13 20.29 -20.88
CA ARG A 33 -0.57 21.09 -19.75
C ARG A 33 -1.52 21.96 -18.92
N ARG A 34 -2.85 21.91 -19.12
CA ARG A 34 -3.81 22.70 -18.31
C ARG A 34 -4.31 21.97 -17.07
N ASN A 35 -4.21 20.65 -17.03
CA ASN A 35 -4.64 19.86 -15.87
C ASN A 35 -3.43 19.47 -15.02
N ARG A 36 -3.41 19.95 -13.77
CA ARG A 36 -2.46 19.48 -12.75
C ARG A 36 -2.98 18.14 -12.23
N ALA A 37 -2.27 17.07 -12.52
CA ALA A 37 -2.56 15.74 -12.03
C ALA A 37 -1.40 15.26 -11.16
N PHE A 38 -1.71 14.38 -10.20
CA PHE A 38 -0.74 13.82 -9.27
C PHE A 38 -0.98 12.32 -9.14
N GLU A 39 0.09 11.55 -9.16
CA GLU A 39 0.10 10.10 -8.93
C GLU A 39 0.65 9.81 -7.53
N ALA A 40 0.17 8.73 -6.93
CA ALA A 40 0.53 8.30 -5.58
C ALA A 40 0.73 6.78 -5.60
N ASP A 41 1.77 6.35 -6.33
CA ASP A 41 1.98 4.96 -6.76
C ASP A 41 2.01 3.97 -5.59
N ASP A 42 2.64 4.37 -4.47
CA ASP A 42 2.81 3.49 -3.28
C ASP A 42 1.95 3.93 -2.08
N LEU A 43 0.90 4.73 -2.30
CA LEU A 43 0.17 5.35 -1.18
C LEU A 43 -0.45 4.32 -0.24
N PHE A 44 -1.06 3.27 -0.80
CA PHE A 44 -1.71 2.22 -0.03
C PHE A 44 -0.70 1.34 0.71
N ASP A 45 0.43 1.02 0.08
CA ASP A 45 1.50 0.25 0.72
C ASP A 45 2.09 1.03 1.89
N ARG A 46 2.34 2.33 1.71
CA ARG A 46 2.83 3.20 2.80
C ARG A 46 1.84 3.33 3.95
N PHE A 47 0.53 3.42 3.67
CA PHE A 47 -0.48 3.39 4.72
C PHE A 47 -0.49 2.04 5.45
N THR A 48 -0.38 0.95 4.71
CA THR A 48 -0.31 -0.40 5.29
C THR A 48 0.91 -0.56 6.21
N ASP A 49 2.08 -0.10 5.76
CA ASP A 49 3.30 -0.12 6.57
C ASP A 49 3.19 0.77 7.80
N PHE A 50 2.57 1.95 7.66
CA PHE A 50 2.31 2.85 8.77
C PHE A 50 1.34 2.25 9.79
N GLU A 51 0.23 1.67 9.35
CA GLU A 51 -0.72 0.94 10.20
C GLU A 51 -0.03 -0.23 10.91
N ARG A 52 0.80 -0.99 10.19
CA ARG A 52 1.56 -2.11 10.77
C ARG A 52 2.59 -1.63 11.79
N ALA A 53 3.25 -0.50 11.55
CA ALA A 53 4.21 0.08 12.49
C ALA A 53 3.52 0.64 13.75
N LEU A 54 2.31 1.16 13.60
CA LEU A 54 1.47 1.65 14.70
C LEU A 54 0.67 0.55 15.39
N ALA A 55 0.52 -0.61 14.78
CA ALA A 55 -0.15 -1.75 15.38
C ALA A 55 0.63 -2.19 16.62
N VAL A 56 0.18 -1.71 17.78
CA VAL A 56 0.52 -2.31 19.07
C VAL A 56 -0.14 -3.70 19.07
N ASP A 57 0.58 -4.70 19.57
CA ASP A 57 0.22 -6.13 19.57
C ASP A 57 -0.98 -6.43 20.53
N GLU A 58 -2.04 -5.60 20.52
CA GLU A 58 -3.26 -5.77 21.31
C GLU A 58 -4.23 -6.78 20.66
N ASP A 59 -4.17 -6.95 19.34
CA ASP A 59 -5.06 -7.85 18.58
C ASP A 59 -4.47 -9.27 18.38
N ARG A 60 -3.82 -9.80 19.42
CA ARG A 60 -3.75 -11.27 19.55
C ARG A 60 -5.12 -11.78 19.97
N GLY A 61 -6.04 -11.81 19.01
CA GLY A 61 -7.35 -12.43 19.16
C GLY A 61 -7.22 -13.81 19.82
N PRO A 62 -8.28 -14.28 20.50
CA PRO A 62 -8.21 -15.52 21.27
C PRO A 62 -7.68 -16.67 20.42
N ARG A 63 -6.88 -17.54 21.05
CA ARG A 63 -6.28 -18.71 20.40
C ARG A 63 -7.36 -19.45 19.60
N PRO A 64 -7.10 -19.81 18.32
CA PRO A 64 -8.12 -20.39 17.48
C PRO A 64 -8.73 -21.63 18.14
N THR A 65 -10.06 -21.66 18.23
CA THR A 65 -10.82 -22.73 18.91
C THR A 65 -10.67 -24.09 18.22
N ARG A 66 -10.28 -24.09 16.94
CA ARG A 66 -9.97 -25.29 16.16
C ARG A 66 -8.58 -25.14 15.54
N PRO A 67 -7.77 -26.22 15.50
CA PRO A 67 -6.49 -26.20 14.79
C PRO A 67 -6.67 -25.77 13.33
N VAL A 68 -5.81 -24.86 12.87
CA VAL A 68 -5.72 -24.50 11.46
C VAL A 68 -5.16 -25.70 10.70
N PRO A 69 -5.75 -26.12 9.57
CA PRO A 69 -5.21 -27.20 8.76
C PRO A 69 -3.74 -26.95 8.43
N GLY A 70 -2.88 -27.92 8.74
CA GLY A 70 -1.45 -27.81 8.50
C GLY A 70 -1.11 -27.82 7.00
N PRO A 71 0.09 -27.36 6.63
CA PRO A 71 0.55 -27.40 5.24
C PRO A 71 0.47 -28.82 4.69
N VAL A 72 -0.19 -28.99 3.54
CA VAL A 72 -0.17 -30.27 2.82
C VAL A 72 1.23 -30.48 2.26
N ILE A 73 2.06 -31.26 2.95
CA ILE A 73 3.35 -31.71 2.43
C ILE A 73 3.04 -32.67 1.28
N ARG A 74 3.08 -32.17 0.04
CA ARG A 74 3.00 -33.05 -1.14
C ARG A 74 4.30 -33.85 -1.23
N PRO A 75 4.25 -35.19 -1.30
CA PRO A 75 5.46 -35.98 -1.48
C PRO A 75 6.11 -35.60 -2.81
N ARG A 76 7.44 -35.37 -2.79
CA ARG A 76 8.21 -35.14 -4.01
C ARG A 76 8.09 -36.38 -4.88
N ARG A 77 7.58 -36.22 -6.10
CA ARG A 77 7.50 -37.29 -7.10
C ARG A 77 8.91 -37.84 -7.32
N PRO A 78 9.17 -39.15 -7.12
CA PRO A 78 10.48 -39.71 -7.44
C PRO A 78 10.73 -39.48 -8.93
N GLY A 79 11.84 -38.82 -9.23
CA GLY A 79 12.27 -38.53 -10.60
C GLY A 79 12.43 -39.85 -11.36
N LYS A 80 11.81 -39.94 -12.53
CA LYS A 80 11.99 -41.07 -13.44
C LYS A 80 13.45 -41.06 -13.88
N GLY A 81 14.22 -42.06 -13.45
CA GLY A 81 15.59 -42.26 -13.90
C GLY A 81 15.63 -42.29 -15.42
N ILE A 82 16.42 -41.39 -16.00
CA ILE A 82 16.85 -41.45 -17.38
C ILE A 82 17.99 -42.46 -17.43
N ASP A 83 17.67 -43.73 -17.72
CA ASP A 83 18.68 -44.70 -18.11
C ASP A 83 19.18 -44.35 -19.52
N ARG A 84 20.50 -44.32 -19.67
CA ARG A 84 21.23 -44.02 -20.91
C ARG A 84 21.50 -45.29 -21.70
#